data_AF-A0A3C0TMD5-F1
#
_entry.id   AF-A0A3C0TMD5-F1
#
_cell.length_a   1.000
_cell.length_b   1.000
_cell.length_c   1.000
_cell.angle_alpha   90.00
_cell.angle_beta   90.00
_cell.angle_gamma   90.00
#
_symmetry.space_group_name_H-M   'P 1'
#
loop_
_entity.id
_entity.type
_entity.pdbx_description
1 polymer ?
#
loop_
_entity_poly.entity_id
_entity_poly.type
_entity_poly.pdbx_seq_one_letter_code
_entity_poly.pdbx_strand_id
1 'polypeptide(L)'
;MNKLEFDGTIRDIGRYEINVEEKGKTISLLKKELSYLTAPHSLLSVTPSPPDGSQGKSSDPVETPAGKPNVQQEFLDKAMREDHMLTLFLINGQRIRAHLKAYDNFTVLLEEGGRQHLYYKHAITTINR
;
A
#
# COMPACT_ATOMS: atom_id res chain seq x y z
N MET A 1 -14.27 17.42 -7.07
CA MET A 1 -14.17 16.29 -8.02
C MET A 1 -15.03 15.15 -7.49
N ASN A 2 -15.90 14.59 -8.31
CA ASN A 2 -16.80 13.52 -7.89
C ASN A 2 -16.00 12.26 -7.55
N LYS A 3 -16.28 11.68 -6.37
CA LYS A 3 -15.76 10.37 -5.98
C LYS A 3 -16.48 9.33 -6.85
N LEU A 4 -15.76 8.69 -7.77
CA LEU A 4 -16.26 7.53 -8.50
C LEU A 4 -15.75 6.28 -7.78
N GLU A 5 -16.67 5.46 -7.31
CA GLU A 5 -16.38 4.15 -6.73
C GLU A 5 -16.78 3.07 -7.76
N PHE A 6 -15.91 2.08 -7.93
CA PHE A 6 -16.15 0.95 -8.81
C PHE A 6 -16.04 -0.32 -8.00
N ASP A 7 -17.11 -1.13 -8.02
CA ASP A 7 -17.15 -2.44 -7.38
C ASP A 7 -17.10 -3.52 -8.45
N GLY A 8 -16.27 -4.55 -8.25
CA GLY A 8 -16.18 -5.65 -9.20
C GLY A 8 -15.03 -6.61 -8.92
N THR A 9 -14.83 -7.53 -9.85
CA THR A 9 -13.74 -8.51 -9.78
C THR A 9 -12.60 -8.08 -10.71
N ILE A 10 -11.38 -8.01 -10.18
CA ILE A 10 -10.21 -7.74 -11.02
C ILE A 10 -10.01 -8.91 -11.99
N ARG A 11 -10.04 -8.62 -13.30
CA ARG A 11 -9.77 -9.58 -14.37
C ARG A 11 -8.31 -9.62 -14.75
N ASP A 12 -7.69 -8.45 -14.85
CA ASP A 12 -6.29 -8.30 -15.22
C ASP A 12 -5.71 -7.01 -14.63
N ILE A 13 -4.40 -7.03 -14.35
CA ILE A 13 -3.64 -5.88 -13.86
C ILE A 13 -2.53 -5.59 -14.86
N GLY A 14 -2.80 -4.62 -15.74
CA GLY A 14 -1.82 -4.14 -16.70
C GLY A 14 -0.75 -3.24 -16.06
N ARG A 15 0.17 -2.76 -16.90
CA ARG A 15 1.23 -1.82 -16.47
C ARG A 15 0.65 -0.53 -15.91
N TYR A 16 -0.34 0.04 -16.59
CA TYR A 16 -0.90 1.36 -16.29
C TYR A 16 -2.36 1.34 -15.87
N GLU A 17 -3.03 0.20 -16.01
CA GLU A 17 -4.47 0.07 -15.83
C GLU A 17 -4.81 -1.18 -15.03
N ILE A 18 -6.02 -1.20 -14.50
CA ILE A 18 -6.64 -2.35 -13.85
C ILE A 18 -7.96 -2.60 -14.56
N ASN A 19 -8.14 -3.81 -15.04
CA ASN A 19 -9.37 -4.24 -15.70
C ASN A 19 -10.27 -4.90 -14.66
N VAL A 20 -11.42 -4.28 -14.41
CA VAL A 20 -12.42 -4.72 -13.42
C VAL A 20 -13.69 -5.15 -14.15
N GLU A 21 -14.22 -6.31 -13.83
CA GLU A 21 -15.53 -6.74 -14.33
C GLU A 21 -16.63 -6.39 -13.33
N GLU A 22 -17.63 -5.65 -13.81
CA GLU A 22 -18.87 -5.37 -13.10
C GLU A 22 -20.06 -5.76 -14.00
N LYS A 23 -20.97 -6.62 -13.49
CA LYS A 23 -22.21 -7.02 -14.19
C LYS A 23 -22.00 -7.49 -15.64
N GLY A 24 -20.92 -8.24 -15.88
CA GLY A 24 -20.57 -8.77 -17.21
C GLY A 24 -19.97 -7.75 -18.18
N LYS A 25 -19.63 -6.53 -17.71
CA LYS A 25 -18.88 -5.53 -18.48
C LYS A 25 -17.51 -5.33 -17.86
N THR A 26 -16.49 -5.27 -18.72
CA THR A 26 -15.13 -4.90 -18.31
C THR A 26 -14.95 -3.40 -18.34
N ILE A 27 -14.45 -2.85 -17.24
CA ILE A 27 -14.12 -1.43 -17.04
C ILE A 27 -12.61 -1.35 -16.85
N SER A 28 -11.95 -0.54 -17.67
CA SER A 28 -10.52 -0.27 -17.56
C SER A 28 -10.29 1.00 -16.74
N LEU A 29 -9.63 0.85 -15.59
CA LEU A 29 -9.33 1.94 -14.66
C LEU A 29 -7.85 2.30 -14.75
N LEU A 30 -7.52 3.55 -15.08
CA LEU A 30 -6.14 4.01 -15.15
C LEU A 30 -5.57 4.21 -13.74
N LYS A 31 -4.41 3.61 -13.43
CA LYS A 31 -3.77 3.72 -12.12
C LYS A 31 -3.44 5.15 -11.70
N LYS A 32 -3.29 6.08 -12.65
CA LYS A 32 -3.06 7.52 -12.40
C LYS A 32 -4.31 8.26 -11.89
N GLU A 33 -5.47 7.64 -12.00
CA GLU A 33 -6.78 8.20 -11.62
C GLU A 33 -7.34 7.50 -10.35
N LEU A 34 -6.68 6.43 -9.90
CA LEU A 34 -7.08 5.64 -8.76
C LEU A 34 -6.52 6.23 -7.47
N SER A 35 -7.42 6.52 -6.52
CA SER A 35 -7.00 6.94 -5.18
C SER A 35 -6.61 5.75 -4.31
N TYR A 36 -7.48 4.74 -4.25
CA TYR A 36 -7.25 3.54 -3.46
C TYR A 36 -8.01 2.34 -4.01
N LEU A 37 -7.56 1.16 -3.60
CA LEU A 37 -8.24 -0.12 -3.79
C LEU A 37 -8.51 -0.72 -2.41
N THR A 38 -9.64 -1.41 -2.27
CA THR A 38 -9.97 -2.14 -1.04
C THR A 38 -10.52 -3.50 -1.40
N ALA A 39 -10.21 -4.48 -0.57
CA ALA A 39 -10.75 -5.83 -0.67
C ALA A 39 -11.55 -6.16 0.59
N PRO A 40 -12.60 -7.00 0.50
CA PRO A 40 -13.38 -7.42 1.66
C PRO A 40 -12.56 -8.28 2.65
N HIS A 41 -11.45 -8.86 2.21
CA HIS A 41 -10.57 -9.72 3.02
C HIS A 41 -9.12 -9.23 2.93
N SER A 42 -8.34 -9.42 4.00
CA SER A 42 -6.90 -9.14 3.99
C SER A 42 -6.23 -9.89 2.85
N LEU A 43 -5.52 -9.16 2.00
CA LEU A 43 -4.86 -9.71 0.83
C LEU A 43 -3.49 -10.32 1.19
N LEU A 44 -2.92 -9.90 2.32
CA LEU A 44 -1.66 -10.43 2.83
C LEU A 44 -1.93 -11.22 4.13
N SER A 45 -1.77 -12.53 4.07
CA SER A 45 -1.61 -13.35 5.27
C SER A 45 -0.20 -13.14 5.81
N VAL A 46 -0.04 -12.32 6.84
CA VAL A 46 1.16 -12.40 7.68
C VAL A 46 1.06 -13.71 8.45
N THR A 47 1.50 -14.80 7.84
CA THR A 47 1.66 -16.07 8.57
C THR A 47 2.94 -15.93 9.39
N PRO A 48 2.89 -15.91 10.73
CA PRO A 48 4.11 -16.07 11.50
C PRO A 48 4.63 -17.49 11.24
N SER A 49 5.72 -17.60 10.48
CA SER A 49 6.46 -18.85 10.39
C SER A 49 6.92 -19.26 11.80
N PRO A 50 6.79 -20.53 12.21
CA PRO A 50 7.35 -21.03 13.47
C PRO A 50 8.87 -20.75 13.54
N PRO A 51 9.44 -20.62 14.74
CA PRO A 51 10.87 -20.44 14.90
C PRO A 51 11.57 -21.78 14.65
N ASP A 52 11.85 -22.11 13.39
CA ASP A 52 12.77 -23.19 13.07
C ASP A 52 14.19 -22.69 13.28
N GLY A 53 14.79 -23.13 14.38
CA GLY A 53 16.20 -22.99 14.64
C GLY A 53 16.99 -23.94 13.74
N SER A 54 17.78 -23.39 12.80
CA SER A 54 19.13 -23.88 12.49
C SER A 54 19.89 -22.86 11.65
N GLN A 55 21.13 -22.63 12.05
CA GLN A 55 22.04 -21.63 11.52
C GLN A 55 22.51 -21.97 10.10
N GLY A 56 22.55 -20.96 9.24
CA GLY A 56 23.31 -20.96 7.98
C GLY A 56 23.82 -19.55 7.71
N LYS A 57 25.09 -19.29 8.04
CA LYS A 57 25.79 -18.05 7.69
C LYS A 57 25.97 -17.99 6.17
N SER A 58 25.49 -16.91 5.55
CA SER A 58 26.13 -16.31 4.39
C SER A 58 26.25 -14.81 4.66
N SER A 59 27.45 -14.44 5.07
CA SER A 59 27.91 -13.07 5.21
C SER A 59 28.25 -12.51 3.85
N ASP A 60 27.36 -11.71 3.29
CA ASP A 60 27.75 -10.62 2.41
C ASP A 60 27.04 -9.36 2.93
N PRO A 61 27.77 -8.31 3.34
CA PRO A 61 27.17 -7.01 3.49
C PRO A 61 26.80 -6.55 2.08
N VAL A 62 25.51 -6.50 1.76
CA VAL A 62 25.04 -5.73 0.62
C VAL A 62 25.36 -4.27 0.95
N GLU A 63 26.52 -3.81 0.49
CA GLU A 63 26.86 -2.39 0.41
C GLU A 63 25.80 -1.74 -0.49
N THR A 64 24.77 -1.20 0.15
CA THR A 64 23.94 -0.18 -0.48
C THR A 64 24.89 0.98 -0.77
N PRO A 65 25.08 1.40 -2.03
CA PRO A 65 25.90 2.57 -2.30
C PRO A 65 25.28 3.71 -1.50
N ALA A 66 26.12 4.45 -0.77
CA ALA A 66 25.74 5.62 0.03
C ALA A 66 25.21 6.73 -0.89
N GLY A 67 24.02 6.52 -1.43
CA GLY A 67 23.16 7.54 -2.00
C GLY A 67 22.47 8.27 -0.86
N LYS A 68 22.12 9.54 -1.10
CA LYS A 68 21.43 10.41 -0.14
C LYS A 68 20.35 9.63 0.64
N PRO A 69 20.23 9.82 1.96
CA PRO A 69 19.17 9.17 2.73
C PRO A 69 17.83 9.49 2.07
N ASN A 70 17.12 8.43 1.66
CA ASN A 70 15.80 8.58 1.09
C ASN A 70 14.83 8.84 2.25
N VAL A 71 14.65 10.13 2.57
CA VAL A 71 13.82 10.61 3.69
C VAL A 71 12.42 9.98 3.68
N GLN A 72 11.87 9.69 2.51
CA GLN A 72 10.58 9.00 2.40
C GLN A 72 10.67 7.56 2.95
N GLN A 73 11.67 6.80 2.50
CA GLN A 73 11.87 5.42 2.95
C GLN A 73 12.13 5.38 4.46
N GLU A 74 13.01 6.25 4.95
CA GLU A 74 13.33 6.32 6.38
C GLU A 74 12.09 6.66 7.23
N PHE A 75 11.27 7.60 6.77
CA PHE A 75 10.00 7.94 7.43
C PHE A 75 9.03 6.75 7.45
N LEU A 76 8.82 6.08 6.31
CA LEU A 76 7.88 4.96 6.20
C LEU A 76 8.36 3.72 6.96
N ASP A 77 9.66 3.44 6.94
CA ASP A 77 10.28 2.35 7.73
C ASP A 77 10.10 2.59 9.22
N LYS A 78 10.30 3.82 9.69
CA LYS A 78 10.08 4.17 11.09
C LYS A 78 8.61 4.05 11.48
N ALA A 79 7.70 4.55 10.64
CA ALA A 79 6.25 4.46 10.90
C ALA A 79 5.76 3.01 10.96
N MET A 80 6.26 2.14 10.08
CA MET A 80 5.93 0.71 10.04
C MET A 80 6.49 -0.04 11.25
N ARG A 81 7.76 0.20 11.61
CA ARG A 81 8.42 -0.48 12.75
C ARG A 81 7.77 -0.15 14.08
N GLU A 82 7.31 1.08 14.25
CA GLU A 82 6.69 1.56 15.49
C GLU A 82 5.17 1.35 15.51
N ASP A 83 4.59 0.68 14.51
CA ASP A 83 3.15 0.45 14.33
C ASP A 83 2.28 1.68 14.64
N HIS A 84 2.74 2.86 14.19
CA HIS A 84 2.07 4.12 14.50
C HIS A 84 0.78 4.26 13.71
N MET A 85 -0.27 4.72 14.41
CA MET A 85 -1.50 5.18 13.78
C MET A 85 -1.22 6.48 13.00
N LEU A 86 -1.22 6.42 11.68
CA LEU A 86 -0.98 7.57 10.82
C LEU A 86 -2.28 8.26 10.45
N THR A 87 -2.25 9.58 10.32
CA THR A 87 -3.33 10.39 9.74
C THR A 87 -2.94 10.84 8.34
N LEU A 88 -3.64 10.36 7.31
CA LEU A 88 -3.40 10.72 5.93
C LEU A 88 -4.46 11.69 5.42
N PHE A 89 -4.03 12.66 4.62
CA PHE A 89 -4.89 13.58 3.89
C PHE A 89 -4.79 13.27 2.40
N LEU A 90 -5.93 13.12 1.74
CA LEU A 90 -6.00 12.88 0.30
C LEU A 90 -6.22 14.18 -0.47
N ILE A 91 -5.93 14.16 -1.78
CA ILE A 91 -6.18 15.30 -2.70
C ILE A 91 -7.65 15.73 -2.67
N ASN A 92 -8.57 14.79 -2.49
CA ASN A 92 -10.01 15.08 -2.40
C ASN A 92 -10.44 15.69 -1.05
N GLY A 93 -9.51 15.91 -0.12
CA GLY A 93 -9.76 16.46 1.22
C GLY A 93 -10.16 15.42 2.28
N GLN A 94 -10.29 14.14 1.93
CA GLN A 94 -10.58 13.08 2.91
C GLN A 94 -9.42 12.89 3.86
N ARG A 95 -9.75 12.67 5.13
CA ARG A 95 -8.82 12.32 6.20
C ARG A 95 -9.02 10.87 6.59
N ILE A 96 -7.94 10.10 6.61
CA ILE A 96 -7.92 8.67 6.97
C ILE A 96 -7.03 8.47 8.19
N ARG A 97 -7.38 7.54 9.08
CA ARG A 97 -6.53 7.14 10.21
C ARG A 97 -6.31 5.64 10.15
N ALA A 98 -5.06 5.22 9.91
CA ALA A 98 -4.76 3.81 9.68
C ALA A 98 -3.31 3.46 10.04
N HIS A 99 -3.06 2.17 10.26
CA HIS A 99 -1.72 1.62 10.45
C HIS A 99 -1.05 1.32 9.10
N LEU A 100 0.23 1.65 8.96
CA LEU A 100 1.02 1.29 7.77
C LEU A 100 1.47 -0.16 7.85
N LYS A 101 1.10 -0.99 6.87
CA LYS A 101 1.46 -2.43 6.82
C LYS A 101 2.55 -2.75 5.81
N ALA A 102 2.55 -2.09 4.65
CA ALA A 102 3.55 -2.25 3.62
C ALA A 102 3.57 -1.02 2.71
N TYR A 103 4.60 -0.87 1.90
CA TYR A 103 4.66 0.16 0.87
C TYR A 103 5.63 -0.23 -0.23
N ASP A 104 5.48 0.40 -1.40
CA ASP A 104 6.44 0.34 -2.49
C ASP A 104 6.73 1.77 -3.00
N ASN A 105 7.27 1.91 -4.20
CA ASN A 105 7.57 3.21 -4.80
C ASN A 105 6.31 4.07 -5.03
N PHE A 106 5.16 3.47 -5.33
CA PHE A 106 3.94 4.15 -5.81
C PHE A 106 2.74 4.03 -4.86
N THR A 107 2.76 3.06 -3.95
CA THR A 107 1.61 2.69 -3.12
C THR A 107 1.99 2.51 -1.66
N VAL A 108 0.99 2.66 -0.79
CA VAL A 108 1.05 2.31 0.63
C VAL A 108 -0.14 1.42 0.97
N LEU A 109 0.11 0.35 1.70
CA LEU A 109 -0.91 -0.54 2.23
C LEU A 109 -1.23 -0.13 3.67
N LEU A 110 -2.46 0.30 3.89
CA LEU A 110 -2.94 0.75 5.18
C LEU A 110 -3.98 -0.22 5.72
N GLU A 111 -4.04 -0.36 7.05
CA GLU A 111 -5.03 -1.18 7.74
C GLU A 111 -5.81 -0.35 8.76
N GLU A 112 -7.14 -0.43 8.66
CA GLU A 112 -8.08 0.19 9.59
C GLU A 112 -9.22 -0.81 9.88
N GLY A 113 -9.48 -1.10 11.15
CA GLY A 113 -10.58 -2.00 11.54
C GLY A 113 -10.50 -3.41 10.93
N GLY A 114 -9.28 -3.93 10.73
CA GLY A 114 -9.04 -5.24 10.12
C GLY A 114 -9.25 -5.28 8.60
N ARG A 115 -9.48 -4.14 7.95
CA ARG A 115 -9.60 -4.02 6.49
C ARG A 115 -8.36 -3.37 5.92
N GLN A 116 -7.87 -3.93 4.83
CA GLN A 116 -6.71 -3.41 4.12
C GLN A 116 -7.14 -2.54 2.93
N HIS A 117 -6.41 -1.44 2.77
CA HIS A 117 -6.62 -0.45 1.74
C HIS A 117 -5.28 -0.12 1.09
N LEU A 118 -5.17 -0.34 -0.22
CA LEU A 118 -3.99 0.03 -0.99
C LEU A 118 -4.21 1.44 -1.54
N TYR A 119 -3.51 2.43 -1.00
CA TYR A 119 -3.56 3.80 -1.48
C TYR A 119 -2.42 4.08 -2.44
N TYR A 120 -2.71 4.82 -3.51
CA TYR A 120 -1.67 5.37 -4.36
C TYR A 120 -1.11 6.66 -3.77
N LYS A 121 0.23 6.77 -3.73
CA LYS A 121 0.92 7.95 -3.18
C LYS A 121 0.55 9.24 -3.87
N HIS A 122 0.24 9.21 -5.16
CA HIS A 122 -0.18 10.40 -5.90
C HIS A 122 -1.52 10.97 -5.40
N ALA A 123 -2.34 10.17 -4.71
CA ALA A 123 -3.61 10.62 -4.15
C ALA A 123 -3.47 11.18 -2.72
N ILE A 124 -2.31 11.01 -2.10
CA ILE A 124 -2.01 11.44 -0.73
C ILE A 124 -1.27 12.80 -0.79
N THR A 125 -1.78 13.79 -0.07
CA THR A 125 -1.14 15.12 0.05
C THR A 125 -0.27 15.23 1.28
N THR A 126 -0.65 14.59 2.39
CA THR A 126 0.04 14.74 3.68
C THR A 126 -0.10 13.48 4.51
N ILE A 127 0.97 13.12 5.22
CA ILE A 127 1.01 12.02 6.20
C ILE A 127 1.47 12.60 7.53
N ASN A 128 0.61 12.54 8.54
CA ASN A 128 0.88 12.99 9.90
C ASN A 128 0.94 11.80 10.86
N ARG A 129 1.75 11.94 11.89
CA ARG A 129 1.82 11.03 13.04
C ARG A 129 1.00 11.60 14.20
#